data_AF-A0A3B9BVI8-F1
#
_entry.id   AF-A0A3B9BVI8-F1
#
_cell.length_a   1.000
_cell.length_b   1.000
_cell.length_c   1.000
_cell.angle_alpha   90.00
_cell.angle_beta   90.00
_cell.angle_gamma   90.00
#
_symmetry.space_group_name_H-M   'P 1'
#
loop_
_entity.id
_entity.type
_entity.pdbx_description
1 polymer ?
#
loop_
_entity_poly.entity_id
_entity_poly.type
_entity_poly.pdbx_seq_one_letter_code
_entity_poly.pdbx_strand_id
1 'polypeptide(L)'
;MSRQFKISPPGNGAIPRVAWASDDTHSAAKNFKNNHAPQSTWESAENYDGVLFYVSPKLRVAVCPDRTQFLIQRSGGTRYGQRRFEAFSYPTTKIALRHLLHTRHGVSMDRVMELTARLPKTARLVVKNLER
;
A
#
# COMPACT_ATOMS: atom_id res chain seq x y z
N MET A 1 -4.10 60.02 -37.60
CA MET A 1 -5.16 59.92 -36.56
C MET A 1 -6.00 58.69 -36.89
N SER A 2 -6.32 57.71 -36.04
CA SER A 2 -6.05 57.44 -34.63
C SER A 2 -6.34 55.94 -34.36
N ARG A 3 -5.34 55.26 -33.78
CA ARG A 3 -5.32 54.15 -32.80
C ARG A 3 -6.48 53.12 -32.75
N GLN A 4 -6.16 51.85 -33.05
CA GLN A 4 -6.76 50.68 -32.42
C GLN A 4 -5.71 50.00 -31.51
N PHE A 5 -6.06 49.77 -30.25
CA PHE A 5 -5.21 49.13 -29.24
C PHE A 5 -5.22 47.60 -29.41
N LYS A 6 -4.03 47.00 -29.53
CA LYS A 6 -3.77 45.56 -29.39
C LYS A 6 -3.40 45.25 -27.94
N ILE A 7 -4.04 44.24 -27.34
CA ILE A 7 -3.59 43.61 -26.09
C ILE A 7 -3.57 42.09 -26.33
N SER A 8 -2.45 41.46 -26.01
CA SER A 8 -2.10 40.04 -26.27
C SER A 8 -2.83 39.04 -25.36
N PRO A 9 -3.02 37.77 -25.77
CA PRO A 9 -3.47 36.71 -24.85
C PRO A 9 -2.29 36.13 -24.02
N PRO A 10 -2.51 35.79 -22.74
CA PRO A 10 -1.51 35.12 -21.89
C PRO A 10 -1.66 33.58 -21.87
N GLY A 11 -0.51 32.89 -21.90
CA GLY A 11 -0.14 31.88 -20.89
C GLY A 11 -0.69 30.44 -20.97
N ASN A 12 0.27 29.50 -21.11
CA ASN A 12 0.20 28.06 -20.82
C ASN A 12 -0.67 27.64 -19.61
N GLY A 13 -1.46 26.58 -19.76
CA GLY A 13 -2.04 25.84 -18.63
C GLY A 13 -3.32 25.05 -18.94
N ALA A 14 -3.33 24.23 -20.00
CA ALA A 14 -4.48 23.36 -20.32
C ALA A 14 -4.24 21.93 -19.82
N ILE A 15 -5.14 21.45 -18.96
CA ILE A 15 -5.26 20.06 -18.49
C ILE A 15 -5.77 19.18 -19.64
N PRO A 16 -5.14 18.03 -19.96
CA PRO A 16 -5.82 16.96 -20.67
C PRO A 16 -6.09 15.73 -19.78
N ARG A 17 -7.25 15.15 -20.07
CA ARG A 17 -7.88 13.99 -19.43
C ARG A 17 -7.03 12.74 -19.64
N VAL A 18 -6.90 11.90 -18.60
CA VAL A 18 -6.24 10.59 -18.67
C VAL A 18 -7.02 9.68 -19.61
N ALA A 19 -6.46 9.40 -20.78
CA ALA A 19 -6.90 8.33 -21.66
C ALA A 19 -6.04 7.09 -21.38
N TRP A 20 -6.70 5.98 -20.99
CA TRP A 20 -6.08 4.65 -21.02
C TRP A 20 -5.89 4.25 -22.48
N ALA A 21 -4.67 4.37 -23.00
CA ALA A 21 -4.27 3.73 -24.23
C ALA A 21 -3.54 2.42 -23.85
N SER A 22 -4.21 1.30 -24.09
CA SER A 22 -3.54 0.02 -24.36
C SER A 22 -2.72 0.21 -25.63
N ASP A 23 -1.41 0.22 -25.49
CA ASP A 23 -0.50 0.08 -26.63
C ASP A 23 0.12 -1.30 -26.58
N ASP A 24 -0.54 -2.26 -27.24
CA ASP A 24 0.04 -3.53 -27.65
C ASP A 24 1.04 -3.26 -28.78
N THR A 25 2.26 -2.90 -28.39
CA THR A 25 3.42 -2.92 -29.30
C THR A 25 4.34 -4.06 -28.88
N HIS A 26 4.19 -5.20 -29.55
CA HIS A 26 5.14 -6.31 -29.49
C HIS A 26 6.49 -5.87 -30.07
N SER A 27 7.43 -5.48 -29.20
CA SER A 27 8.84 -5.36 -29.57
C SER A 27 9.59 -6.65 -29.23
N ALA A 28 10.18 -7.25 -30.25
CA ALA A 28 10.93 -8.49 -30.19
C ALA A 28 12.07 -8.42 -29.16
N ALA A 29 11.89 -9.07 -28.01
CA ALA A 29 12.95 -9.25 -27.04
C ALA A 29 13.86 -10.40 -27.47
N LYS A 30 15.04 -10.04 -27.97
CA LYS A 30 16.20 -10.91 -28.12
C LYS A 30 16.45 -11.69 -26.83
N ASN A 31 16.71 -12.98 -27.01
CA ASN A 31 17.14 -13.93 -25.99
C ASN A 31 18.26 -13.37 -25.09
N PHE A 32 17.93 -12.98 -23.87
CA PHE A 32 18.86 -12.97 -22.75
C PHE A 32 18.47 -14.12 -21.82
N LYS A 33 19.21 -15.23 -21.92
CA LYS A 33 19.27 -16.25 -20.87
C LYS A 33 20.04 -15.64 -19.70
N ASN A 34 19.36 -14.86 -18.87
CA ASN A 34 19.86 -14.50 -17.55
C ASN A 34 19.12 -15.34 -16.52
N ASN A 35 19.88 -16.26 -15.93
CA ASN A 35 19.52 -17.03 -14.77
C ASN A 35 18.97 -16.11 -13.68
N HIS A 36 17.83 -16.50 -13.08
CA HIS A 36 17.18 -15.83 -11.97
C HIS A 36 16.88 -14.35 -12.21
N ALA A 37 15.75 -14.06 -12.86
CA ALA A 37 14.99 -12.89 -12.43
C ALA A 37 14.87 -12.96 -10.90
N PRO A 38 15.18 -11.88 -10.15
CA PRO A 38 15.02 -11.92 -8.71
C PRO A 38 13.58 -12.31 -8.46
N GLN A 39 13.39 -13.51 -7.93
CA GLN A 39 12.10 -13.99 -7.51
C GLN A 39 11.71 -13.01 -6.41
N SER A 40 10.89 -12.02 -6.76
CA SER A 40 10.34 -11.10 -5.78
C SER A 40 9.85 -11.98 -4.66
N THR A 41 10.40 -11.76 -3.48
CA THR A 41 10.16 -12.57 -2.30
C THR A 41 8.72 -12.30 -1.87
N TRP A 42 7.77 -12.83 -2.65
CA TRP A 42 6.36 -12.56 -2.54
C TRP A 42 5.92 -13.15 -1.20
N GLU A 43 5.61 -12.25 -0.29
CA GLU A 43 5.52 -12.48 1.13
C GLU A 43 4.41 -13.49 1.43
N SER A 44 4.82 -14.71 1.80
CA SER A 44 3.88 -15.71 2.31
C SER A 44 3.26 -15.19 3.61
N ALA A 45 2.08 -15.67 4.00
CA ALA A 45 1.44 -15.28 5.26
C ALA A 45 2.38 -15.40 6.47
N GLU A 46 3.34 -16.32 6.40
CA GLU A 46 4.34 -16.68 7.41
C GLU A 46 5.62 -15.82 7.36
N ASN A 47 5.88 -15.07 6.29
CA ASN A 47 7.12 -14.27 6.16
C ASN A 47 7.16 -13.04 7.09
N TYR A 48 6.09 -12.81 7.85
CA TYR A 48 6.01 -11.74 8.83
C TYR A 48 5.85 -12.33 10.23
N ASP A 49 6.94 -12.35 11.00
CA ASP A 49 6.92 -12.57 12.46
C ASP A 49 6.18 -11.45 13.22
N GLY A 50 5.69 -10.42 12.50
CA GLY A 50 5.13 -9.20 13.04
C GLY A 50 3.62 -9.03 12.86
N VAL A 51 2.84 -10.10 12.63
CA VAL A 51 1.37 -9.96 12.56
C VAL A 51 0.84 -9.54 13.93
N LEU A 52 0.21 -8.36 13.98
CA LEU A 52 -0.28 -7.77 15.23
C LEU A 52 -1.70 -8.24 15.53
N PHE A 53 -2.59 -8.23 14.52
CA PHE A 53 -3.96 -8.68 14.64
C PHE A 53 -4.62 -8.88 13.27
N TYR A 54 -5.66 -9.70 13.25
CA TYR A 54 -6.57 -9.83 12.11
C TYR A 54 -7.78 -8.92 12.30
N VAL A 55 -8.06 -8.12 11.28
CA VAL A 55 -9.30 -7.31 11.20
C VAL A 55 -10.44 -8.19 10.70
N SER A 56 -10.15 -9.06 9.73
CA SER A 56 -11.03 -10.10 9.20
C SER A 56 -10.19 -11.25 8.62
N PRO A 57 -10.79 -12.37 8.17
CA PRO A 57 -10.05 -13.46 7.53
C PRO A 57 -9.26 -13.04 6.28
N LYS A 58 -9.65 -11.92 5.65
CA LYS A 58 -9.05 -11.38 4.42
C LYS A 58 -8.25 -10.10 4.66
N LEU A 59 -8.19 -9.56 5.87
CA LEU A 59 -7.53 -8.29 6.17
C LEU A 59 -6.82 -8.39 7.52
N ARG A 60 -5.52 -8.12 7.53
CA ARG A 60 -4.71 -8.16 8.75
C ARG A 60 -3.79 -6.95 8.84
N VAL A 61 -3.32 -6.67 10.05
CA VAL A 61 -2.30 -5.66 10.31
C VAL A 61 -1.06 -6.36 10.83
N ALA A 62 0.07 -6.02 10.24
CA ALA A 62 1.40 -6.47 10.66
C ALA A 62 2.32 -5.27 10.90
N VAL A 63 3.54 -5.53 11.36
CA VAL A 63 4.63 -4.57 11.39
C VAL A 63 5.71 -5.02 10.40
N CYS A 64 6.31 -4.06 9.70
CA CYS A 64 7.45 -4.30 8.82
C CYS A 64 8.63 -4.91 9.64
N PRO A 65 9.47 -5.79 9.08
CA PRO A 65 10.59 -6.41 9.81
C PRO A 65 11.56 -5.39 10.43
N ASP A 66 11.77 -4.26 9.75
CA ASP A 66 12.60 -3.13 10.23
C ASP A 66 11.91 -2.26 11.30
N ARG A 67 10.63 -2.55 11.59
CA ARG A 67 9.74 -1.84 12.51
C ARG A 67 9.53 -0.37 12.19
N THR A 68 9.79 0.08 10.97
CA THR A 68 9.58 1.48 10.63
C THR A 68 8.12 1.81 10.39
N GLN A 69 7.32 0.83 9.95
CA GLN A 69 5.95 1.00 9.48
C GLN A 69 5.04 -0.16 9.91
N PHE A 70 3.76 0.15 10.11
CA PHE A 70 2.69 -0.85 10.12
C PHE A 70 2.33 -1.21 8.68
N LEU A 71 1.79 -2.40 8.48
CA LEU A 71 1.38 -2.93 7.20
C LEU A 71 -0.09 -3.31 7.27
N ILE A 72 -0.92 -2.72 6.42
CA ILE A 72 -2.28 -3.20 6.20
C ILE A 72 -2.22 -4.17 5.03
N GLN A 73 -2.52 -5.43 5.29
CA GLN A 73 -2.37 -6.50 4.30
C GLN A 73 -3.71 -7.17 3.99
N ARG A 74 -3.98 -7.39 2.71
CA ARG A 74 -5.17 -8.08 2.23
C ARG A 74 -4.81 -9.46 1.68
N SER A 75 -5.68 -10.44 1.90
CA SER A 75 -5.51 -11.77 1.33
C SER A 75 -5.64 -11.68 -0.20
N GLY A 76 -4.55 -12.01 -0.92
CA GLY A 76 -4.49 -12.07 -2.38
C GLY A 76 -4.93 -13.43 -2.97
N GLY A 77 -5.19 -14.41 -2.11
CA GLY A 77 -5.63 -15.75 -2.48
C GLY A 77 -4.79 -16.83 -1.82
N THR A 78 -4.76 -18.01 -2.41
CA THR A 78 -3.97 -19.15 -1.95
C THR A 78 -2.97 -19.58 -3.01
N ARG A 79 -1.73 -19.87 -2.61
CA ARG A 79 -0.71 -20.48 -3.47
C ARG A 79 -0.07 -21.63 -2.72
N TYR A 80 -0.01 -22.80 -3.36
CA TYR A 80 0.48 -24.05 -2.74
C TYR A 80 -0.22 -24.37 -1.41
N GLY A 81 -1.53 -24.14 -1.32
CA GLY A 81 -2.31 -24.41 -0.11
C GLY A 81 -2.18 -23.35 1.01
N GLN A 82 -1.24 -22.41 0.90
CA GLN A 82 -1.07 -21.34 1.88
C GLN A 82 -1.76 -20.04 1.46
N ARG A 83 -2.42 -19.36 2.41
CA ARG A 83 -3.01 -18.03 2.18
C ARG A 83 -1.90 -17.00 2.00
N ARG A 84 -2.03 -16.13 1.00
CA ARG A 84 -1.07 -15.04 0.75
C ARG A 84 -1.66 -13.72 1.14
N PHE A 85 -0.82 -12.84 1.68
CA PHE A 85 -1.22 -11.49 2.04
C PHE A 85 -0.31 -10.49 1.35
N GLU A 86 -0.92 -9.47 0.74
CA GLU A 86 -0.23 -8.41 0.04
C GLU A 86 -0.39 -7.10 0.82
N ALA A 87 0.72 -6.39 1.04
CA ALA A 87 0.70 -5.10 1.70
C ALA A 87 0.13 -4.02 0.78
N PHE A 88 -0.91 -3.34 1.26
CA PHE A 88 -1.67 -2.35 0.50
C PHE A 88 -1.48 -0.94 1.02
N SER A 89 -1.08 -0.78 2.27
CA SER A 89 -0.82 0.52 2.90
C SER A 89 0.19 0.39 4.01
N TYR A 90 0.97 1.45 4.20
CA TYR A 90 2.18 1.46 5.03
C TYR A 90 2.17 2.59 6.08
N PRO A 91 1.16 2.66 6.98
CA PRO A 91 1.10 3.74 7.95
C PRO A 91 2.24 3.67 8.97
N THR A 92 2.87 4.81 9.26
CA THR A 92 3.96 4.92 10.24
C THR A 92 3.45 5.15 11.67
N THR A 93 2.23 5.67 11.83
CA THR A 93 1.64 6.04 13.12
C THR A 93 0.33 5.29 13.39
N LYS A 94 0.01 5.11 14.67
CA LYS A 94 -1.26 4.51 15.10
C LYS A 94 -2.47 5.31 14.64
N ILE A 95 -2.38 6.64 14.61
CA ILE A 95 -3.48 7.50 14.16
C ILE A 95 -3.74 7.29 12.67
N ALA A 96 -2.69 7.27 11.84
CA ALA A 96 -2.83 7.01 10.41
C ALA A 96 -3.39 5.59 10.14
N LEU A 97 -2.93 4.60 10.90
CA LEU A 97 -3.48 3.24 10.84
C LEU A 97 -4.98 3.22 11.15
N ARG A 98 -5.41 3.84 12.25
CA ARG A 98 -6.84 3.92 12.63
C ARG A 98 -7.67 4.57 11.54
N HIS A 99 -7.19 5.70 11.03
CA HIS A 99 -7.87 6.43 9.98
C HIS A 99 -8.06 5.56 8.73
N LEU A 100 -7.00 4.89 8.26
CA LEU A 100 -7.07 4.01 7.08
C LEU A 100 -8.01 2.81 7.29
N LEU A 101 -7.99 2.19 8.48
CA LEU A 101 -8.90 1.09 8.79
C LEU A 101 -10.37 1.55 8.74
N HIS A 102 -10.67 2.72 9.29
CA HIS A 102 -12.02 3.26 9.29
C HIS A 102 -12.45 3.72 7.89
N THR A 103 -11.69 4.61 7.25
CA THR A 103 -12.14 5.29 6.02
C THR A 103 -11.96 4.44 4.77
N ARG A 104 -10.89 3.64 4.68
CA ARG A 104 -10.57 2.88 3.47
C ARG A 104 -11.05 1.43 3.54
N HIS A 105 -11.15 0.87 4.74
CA HIS A 105 -11.52 -0.52 4.94
C HIS A 105 -12.86 -0.72 5.65
N GLY A 106 -13.56 0.37 5.98
CA GLY A 106 -14.93 0.33 6.51
C GLY A 106 -15.05 -0.33 7.89
N VAL A 107 -13.95 -0.40 8.65
CA VAL A 107 -13.97 -0.96 10.01
C VAL A 107 -14.64 0.05 10.93
N SER A 108 -15.63 -0.36 11.72
CA SER A 108 -16.29 0.54 12.66
C SER A 108 -15.29 1.18 13.63
N MET A 109 -15.51 2.43 14.01
CA MET A 109 -14.57 3.17 14.85
C MET A 109 -14.34 2.48 16.21
N ASP A 110 -15.39 1.90 16.80
CA ASP A 110 -15.28 1.14 18.06
C ASP A 110 -14.32 -0.05 17.92
N ARG A 111 -14.47 -0.82 16.83
CA ARG A 111 -13.61 -1.97 16.54
C ARG A 111 -12.18 -1.53 16.24
N VAL A 112 -11.99 -0.42 15.54
CA VAL A 112 -10.67 0.18 15.31
C VAL A 112 -10.00 0.55 16.62
N MET A 113 -10.74 1.17 17.54
CA MET A 113 -10.22 1.57 18.84
C MET A 113 -9.83 0.37 19.69
N GLU A 114 -10.68 -0.67 19.71
CA GLU A 114 -10.43 -1.95 20.38
C GLU A 114 -9.14 -2.61 19.86
N LEU A 115 -9.07 -2.85 18.54
CA LEU A 115 -7.94 -3.55 17.90
C LEU A 115 -6.61 -2.82 18.10
N THR A 116 -6.64 -1.49 18.15
CA THR A 116 -5.43 -0.66 18.24
C THR A 116 -5.14 -0.16 19.66
N ALA A 117 -5.92 -0.55 20.66
CA ALA A 117 -5.79 -0.04 22.03
C ALA A 117 -4.38 -0.26 22.59
N ARG A 118 -3.85 -1.47 22.40
CA ARG A 118 -2.54 -1.91 22.92
C ARG A 118 -1.36 -1.54 22.02
N LEU A 119 -1.61 -0.95 20.85
CA LEU A 119 -0.52 -0.59 19.94
C LEU A 119 0.20 0.68 20.43
N PRO A 120 1.53 0.74 20.25
CA PRO A 120 2.29 1.95 20.50
C PRO A 120 1.91 3.06 19.52
N LYS A 121 2.35 4.29 19.78
CA LYS A 121 2.07 5.44 18.91
C LYS A 121 2.67 5.28 17.50
N THR A 122 3.81 4.60 17.39
CA THR A 122 4.54 4.37 16.14
C THR A 122 5.02 2.93 16.04
N ALA A 123 5.19 2.45 14.82
CA ALA A 123 5.65 1.07 14.56
C ALA A 123 7.04 0.78 15.17
N ARG A 124 7.91 1.79 15.26
CA ARG A 124 9.28 1.64 15.82
C ARG A 124 9.29 1.23 17.28
N LEU A 125 8.23 1.57 17.99
CA LEU A 125 8.04 1.28 19.40
C LEU A 125 7.32 -0.06 19.62
N VAL A 126 7.05 -0.82 18.55
CA VAL A 126 6.63 -2.21 18.68
C VAL A 126 7.84 -2.99 19.21
N VAL A 127 7.86 -3.18 20.53
CA VAL A 127 8.77 -4.11 21.18
C VAL A 127 8.38 -5.51 20.71
N LYS A 128 9.35 -6.44 20.62
CA LYS A 128 9.12 -7.85 20.21
C LYS A 128 8.05 -8.57 21.06
N ASN A 129 7.54 -7.92 22.11
CA ASN A 129 6.71 -8.47 23.15
C ASN A 129 5.21 -8.45 22.82
N LEU A 130 4.87 -9.07 21.68
CA LEU A 130 3.81 -10.07 21.62
C LEU A 130 4.39 -11.43 22.10
N GLU A 131 5.37 -11.40 23.00
CA GLU A 131 5.98 -12.54 23.69
C GLU A 131 4.94 -13.10 24.68
N ARG A 132 4.05 -13.93 24.15
CA ARG A 132 3.29 -14.94 24.87
C ARG A 132 3.12 -16.15 23.98
#